data_AF-A0A9J5WG80-F1
#
_entry.id   AF-A0A9J5WG80-F1
#
_cell.length_a   1.000
_cell.length_b   1.000
_cell.length_c   1.000
_cell.angle_alpha   90.00
_cell.angle_beta   90.00
_cell.angle_gamma   90.00
#
_symmetry.space_group_name_H-M   'P 1'
#
loop_
_entity.id
_entity.type
_entity.pdbx_description
1 polymer ?
#
loop_
_entity_poly.entity_id
_entity_poly.type
_entity_poly.pdbx_seq_one_letter_code
_entity_poly.pdbx_strand_id
1 'polypeptide(L)'
;MQKVQGWRNALTAAGNLKGNDIRGGKFSRLSTTSLRNFARVLVFLSYLQDVVGINAHLEELKFLLQIEINNVRTVGIWGIGGVGKTTIAKAIFDTLSHQFQATCFLADVKENARKNQLHSLQNTLLSELLRKKDNYVNNKYDGKCVIPNRLSSMKF
;
A
#
# COMPACT_ATOMS: atom_id res chain seq x y z
N MET A 1 10.53 37.52 -16.28
CA MET A 1 11.42 37.29 -15.11
C MET A 1 10.67 36.94 -13.81
N GLN A 2 9.40 37.30 -13.60
CA GLN A 2 8.67 37.01 -12.34
C GLN A 2 8.46 35.52 -12.00
N LYS A 3 8.23 34.65 -13.00
CA LYS A 3 8.02 33.21 -12.77
C LYS A 3 9.25 32.54 -12.15
N VAL A 4 10.45 32.85 -12.64
CA VAL A 4 11.72 32.29 -12.12
C VAL A 4 11.96 32.71 -10.67
N GLN A 5 11.58 33.95 -10.32
CA GLN A 5 11.69 34.41 -8.94
C GLN A 5 10.70 33.73 -8.00
N GLY A 6 9.48 33.44 -8.48
CA GLY A 6 8.50 32.65 -7.72
C GLY A 6 9.02 31.24 -7.40
N TRP A 7 9.70 30.60 -8.35
CA TRP A 7 10.25 29.25 -8.18
C TRP A 7 11.45 29.26 -7.23
N ARG A 8 12.33 30.26 -7.32
CA ARG A 8 13.44 30.45 -6.35
C ARG A 8 12.93 30.66 -4.93
N ASN A 9 11.87 31.45 -4.77
CA ASN A 9 11.30 31.72 -3.45
C ASN A 9 10.63 30.47 -2.86
N ALA A 10 9.90 29.70 -3.67
CA ALA A 10 9.29 28.44 -3.25
C ALA A 10 10.33 27.38 -2.84
N LEU A 11 11.40 27.25 -3.62
CA LEU A 11 12.49 26.30 -3.31
C LEU A 11 13.26 26.69 -2.05
N THR A 12 13.50 28.00 -1.86
CA THR A 12 14.15 28.53 -0.64
C THR A 12 13.26 28.32 0.58
N ALA A 13 11.94 28.50 0.46
CA ALA A 13 10.99 28.23 1.53
C ALA A 13 10.94 26.74 1.89
N ALA A 14 10.95 25.85 0.90
CA ALA A 14 10.95 24.40 1.12
C ALA A 14 12.27 23.91 1.75
N GLY A 15 13.42 24.44 1.33
CA GLY A 15 14.73 24.09 1.90
C GLY A 15 14.96 24.59 3.32
N ASN A 16 14.24 25.64 3.73
CA ASN A 16 14.31 26.22 5.08
C ASN A 16 13.27 25.64 6.06
N LEU A 17 12.42 24.70 5.62
CA LEU A 17 11.55 23.96 6.54
C LEU A 17 12.41 23.03 7.39
N LYS A 18 12.62 23.40 8.65
CA LYS A 18 13.26 22.53 9.64
C LYS A 18 12.38 21.29 9.83
N GLY A 19 12.87 20.14 9.36
CA GLY A 19 12.26 18.85 9.62
C GLY A 19 12.29 18.56 11.13
N ASN A 20 11.13 18.31 11.71
CA ASN A 20 11.07 17.73 13.04
C ASN A 20 11.47 16.26 12.95
N ASP A 21 12.59 15.91 13.57
CA ASP A 21 12.99 14.54 13.79
C ASP A 21 11.95 13.86 14.69
N ILE A 22 11.15 12.94 14.13
CA ILE A 22 10.21 12.14 14.92
C ILE A 22 11.01 11.01 15.59
N ARG A 23 11.85 11.38 16.56
CA ARG A 23 12.31 10.45 17.59
C ARG A 23 11.17 10.25 18.58
N GLY A 24 10.44 9.13 18.44
CA GLY A 24 9.58 8.64 19.53
C GLY A 24 8.19 8.12 19.16
N GLY A 25 7.82 8.06 17.88
CA GLY A 25 6.54 7.45 17.48
C GLY A 25 6.65 5.93 17.42
N LYS A 26 6.40 5.22 18.54
CA LYS A 26 6.21 3.76 18.56
C LYS A 26 5.10 3.36 17.58
N PHE A 27 5.46 3.02 16.34
CA PHE A 27 4.70 2.04 15.57
C PHE A 27 4.81 0.74 16.34
N SER A 28 3.72 0.36 17.00
CA SER A 28 3.63 -0.85 17.81
C SER A 28 4.18 -2.02 17.01
N ARG A 29 5.19 -2.68 17.62
CA ARG A 29 5.76 -3.95 17.20
C ARG A 29 4.64 -4.87 16.71
N LEU A 30 4.50 -5.02 15.39
CA LEU A 30 3.99 -6.28 14.84
C LEU A 30 5.06 -7.30 15.21
N SER A 31 4.74 -8.11 16.21
CA SER A 31 5.55 -9.18 16.76
C SER A 31 6.25 -9.95 15.63
N THR A 32 7.57 -9.80 15.59
CA THR A 32 8.52 -10.73 15.00
C THR A 32 8.13 -12.15 15.36
N THR A 33 8.02 -13.08 14.39
CA THR A 33 8.68 -14.40 14.46
C THR A 33 8.74 -15.15 13.11
N SER A 34 7.81 -15.02 12.14
CA SER A 34 7.79 -16.03 11.05
C SER A 34 7.49 -15.57 9.62
N LEU A 35 8.08 -14.49 9.13
CA LEU A 35 7.99 -14.13 7.71
C LEU A 35 9.38 -13.75 7.17
N ARG A 36 10.06 -14.77 6.64
CA ARG A 36 11.33 -14.64 5.92
C ARG A 36 11.18 -13.60 4.81
N ASN A 37 11.99 -12.55 4.87
CA ASN A 37 12.36 -11.66 3.76
C ASN A 37 11.27 -10.71 3.21
N PHE A 38 10.69 -9.87 4.08
CA PHE A 38 9.93 -8.71 3.61
C PHE A 38 10.86 -7.62 3.04
N ALA A 39 10.78 -7.36 1.74
CA ALA A 39 11.26 -6.09 1.19
C ALA A 39 10.15 -5.03 1.39
N ARG A 40 10.44 -4.00 2.20
CA ARG A 40 9.57 -2.83 2.35
C ARG A 40 10.03 -1.75 1.39
N VAL A 41 9.15 -1.36 0.48
CA VAL A 41 9.39 -0.24 -0.42
C VAL A 41 8.43 0.89 -0.03
N LEU A 42 8.96 2.09 0.18
CA LEU A 42 8.17 3.29 0.45
C LEU A 42 8.23 4.19 -0.77
N VAL A 43 7.07 4.46 -1.37
CA VAL A 43 6.92 5.38 -2.52
C VAL A 43 6.36 6.71 -2.01
N PHE A 44 7.16 7.76 -2.16
CA PHE A 44 6.85 9.11 -1.71
C PHE A 44 6.17 9.91 -2.83
N LEU A 45 4.86 10.15 -2.74
CA LEU A 45 4.10 10.80 -3.82
C LEU A 45 4.45 12.27 -4.05
N SER A 46 5.12 12.96 -3.12
CA SER A 46 5.48 14.38 -3.39
C SER A 46 6.71 14.51 -4.32
N TYR A 47 7.35 13.38 -4.67
CA TYR A 47 8.25 13.28 -5.83
C TYR A 47 7.49 13.02 -7.15
N LEU A 48 6.20 12.70 -7.07
CA LEU A 48 5.34 12.35 -8.21
C LEU A 48 4.49 13.52 -8.72
N GLN A 49 4.69 14.73 -8.18
CA GLN A 49 3.97 15.93 -8.62
C GLN A 49 4.44 16.45 -9.99
N ASP A 50 5.59 15.99 -10.49
CA ASP A 50 6.19 16.51 -11.72
C ASP A 50 6.00 15.62 -12.96
N VAL A 51 5.26 14.52 -12.86
CA VAL A 51 5.15 13.56 -13.96
C VAL A 51 3.74 13.52 -14.52
N VAL A 52 3.57 14.23 -15.63
CA VAL A 52 2.54 13.97 -16.62
C VAL A 52 2.73 12.52 -17.11
N GLY A 53 2.06 11.54 -16.48
CA GLY A 53 1.99 10.17 -17.00
C GLY A 53 1.95 9.08 -15.94
N ILE A 54 0.78 8.46 -15.78
CA ILE A 54 0.57 7.22 -15.00
C ILE A 54 1.56 6.11 -15.42
N ASN A 55 1.97 6.09 -16.69
CA ASN A 55 2.87 5.08 -17.24
C ASN A 55 4.26 5.10 -16.59
N ALA A 56 4.85 6.26 -16.33
CA ALA A 56 6.17 6.34 -15.69
C ALA A 56 6.15 5.81 -14.26
N HIS A 57 5.07 6.11 -13.52
CA HIS A 57 4.85 5.59 -12.17
C HIS A 57 4.68 4.07 -12.17
N LEU A 58 4.06 3.53 -13.22
CA LEU A 58 3.80 2.11 -13.34
C LEU A 58 5.09 1.32 -13.59
N GLU A 59 6.01 1.87 -14.40
CA GLU A 59 7.32 1.27 -14.65
C GLU A 59 8.21 1.31 -13.39
N GLU A 60 8.24 2.42 -12.66
CA GLU A 60 8.98 2.50 -11.39
C GLU A 60 8.43 1.50 -10.36
N LEU A 61 7.10 1.36 -10.27
CA LEU A 61 6.47 0.37 -9.39
C LEU A 61 6.74 -1.07 -9.80
N LYS A 62 6.69 -1.40 -11.09
CA LYS A 62 7.06 -2.73 -11.59
C LYS A 62 8.49 -3.07 -11.21
N PHE A 63 9.41 -2.12 -11.38
CA PHE A 63 10.81 -2.26 -10.99
C PHE A 63 10.94 -2.51 -9.48
N LEU A 64 10.26 -1.72 -8.64
CA LEU A 64 10.28 -1.86 -7.18
C LEU A 64 9.63 -3.16 -6.69
N LEU A 65 8.54 -3.56 -7.33
CA LEU A 65 7.84 -4.81 -7.05
C LEU A 65 8.65 -6.03 -7.52
N GLN A 66 9.65 -5.86 -8.40
CA GLN A 66 10.38 -6.93 -9.10
C GLN A 66 9.50 -8.17 -9.26
N ILE A 67 8.39 -8.00 -10.00
CA ILE A 67 7.26 -8.94 -10.07
C ILE A 67 7.71 -10.36 -10.43
N GLU A 68 8.86 -10.50 -11.10
CA GLU A 68 9.47 -11.76 -11.51
C GLU A 68 10.08 -12.59 -10.36
N ILE A 69 10.26 -12.01 -9.16
CA ILE A 69 10.84 -12.70 -8.01
C ILE A 69 9.73 -13.13 -7.05
N ASN A 70 9.57 -14.45 -6.87
CA ASN A 70 8.62 -15.08 -5.95
C ASN A 70 8.95 -14.80 -4.47
N ASN A 71 8.71 -13.57 -4.01
CA ASN A 71 8.89 -13.17 -2.61
C ASN A 71 7.82 -12.15 -2.18
N VAL A 72 7.55 -12.07 -0.87
CA VAL A 72 6.56 -11.15 -0.31
C VAL A 72 7.13 -9.73 -0.24
N ARG A 73 6.40 -8.78 -0.86
CA ARG A 73 6.76 -7.37 -0.88
C ARG A 73 5.62 -6.52 -0.37
N THR A 74 5.96 -5.42 0.26
CA THR A 74 4.97 -4.43 0.71
C THR A 74 5.38 -3.07 0.20
N VAL A 75 4.48 -2.43 -0.55
CA VAL A 75 4.67 -1.07 -1.05
C VAL A 75 3.73 -0.13 -0.31
N GLY A 76 4.30 0.92 0.26
CA GLY A 76 3.54 2.02 0.87
C GLY A 76 3.48 3.23 -0.04
N ILE A 77 2.30 3.73 -0.35
CA ILE A 77 2.10 5.01 -1.07
C ILE A 77 1.65 6.06 -0.05
N TRP A 78 2.44 7.11 0.15
CA TRP A 78 2.09 8.19 1.09
C TRP A 78 2.23 9.58 0.45
N GLY A 79 1.68 10.61 1.08
CA GLY A 79 1.72 11.99 0.59
C GLY A 79 0.57 12.83 1.15
N ILE A 80 0.50 14.10 0.74
CA ILE A 80 -0.52 15.06 1.19
C ILE A 80 -1.94 14.53 0.88
N GLY A 81 -2.92 14.91 1.71
CA GLY A 81 -4.33 14.63 1.46
C GLY A 81 -4.78 15.17 0.09
N GLY A 82 -5.75 14.50 -0.56
CA GLY A 82 -6.32 14.98 -1.84
C GLY A 82 -5.48 14.70 -3.09
N VAL A 83 -4.23 14.25 -2.99
CA VAL A 83 -3.35 13.96 -4.14
C VAL A 83 -3.79 12.73 -4.98
N GLY A 84 -4.83 12.00 -4.56
CA GLY A 84 -5.31 10.83 -5.32
C GLY A 84 -4.53 9.54 -5.06
N LYS A 85 -3.93 9.38 -3.88
CA LYS A 85 -3.13 8.18 -3.51
C LYS A 85 -3.89 6.87 -3.73
N THR A 86 -5.14 6.83 -3.29
CA THR A 86 -6.03 5.67 -3.47
C THR A 86 -6.34 5.44 -4.94
N THR A 87 -6.51 6.52 -5.72
CA THR A 87 -6.71 6.45 -7.18
C THR A 87 -5.52 5.82 -7.88
N ILE A 88 -4.29 6.20 -7.49
CA ILE A 88 -3.06 5.61 -8.01
C ILE A 88 -2.98 4.13 -7.64
N ALA A 89 -3.19 3.78 -6.36
CA ALA A 89 -3.22 2.38 -5.91
C ALA A 89 -4.22 1.53 -6.71
N LYS A 90 -5.39 2.09 -7.02
CA LYS A 90 -6.43 1.45 -7.83
C LYS A 90 -5.99 1.25 -9.28
N ALA A 91 -5.43 2.27 -9.93
CA ALA A 91 -4.92 2.16 -11.30
C ALA A 91 -3.80 1.10 -11.43
N ILE A 92 -2.91 1.02 -10.44
CA ILE A 92 -1.86 -0.02 -10.38
C ILE A 92 -2.48 -1.41 -10.27
N PHE A 93 -3.46 -1.58 -9.38
CA PHE A 93 -4.16 -2.84 -9.22
C PHE A 93 -4.85 -3.27 -10.51
N ASP A 94 -5.60 -2.36 -11.14
CA ASP A 94 -6.32 -2.66 -12.38
C ASP A 94 -5.35 -3.02 -13.52
N THR A 95 -4.14 -2.42 -13.52
CA THR A 95 -3.12 -2.71 -14.54
C THR A 95 -2.38 -4.01 -14.27
N LEU A 96 -2.00 -4.33 -13.04
CA LEU A 96 -1.10 -5.45 -12.74
C LEU A 96 -1.83 -6.72 -12.28
N SER A 97 -3.09 -6.63 -11.88
CA SER A 97 -3.80 -7.75 -11.25
C SER A 97 -3.85 -9.01 -12.11
N HIS A 98 -3.98 -8.85 -13.43
CA HIS A 98 -4.00 -9.96 -14.40
C HIS A 98 -2.71 -10.78 -14.43
N GLN A 99 -1.59 -10.26 -13.91
CA GLN A 99 -0.29 -10.95 -13.87
C GLN A 99 -0.18 -11.92 -12.67
N PHE A 100 -1.13 -11.87 -11.73
CA PHE A 100 -1.11 -12.69 -10.53
C PHE A 100 -2.22 -13.75 -10.58
N GLN A 101 -1.97 -14.92 -9.99
CA GLN A 101 -2.96 -15.99 -9.92
C GLN A 101 -4.19 -15.59 -9.09
N ALA A 102 -4.01 -14.77 -8.05
CA ALA A 102 -5.10 -14.30 -7.21
C ALA A 102 -4.82 -12.88 -6.72
N THR A 103 -5.85 -12.03 -6.70
CA THR A 103 -5.73 -10.60 -6.36
C THR A 103 -6.95 -10.12 -5.61
N CYS A 104 -6.77 -9.15 -4.71
CA CYS A 104 -7.87 -8.51 -3.99
C CYS A 104 -7.57 -7.02 -3.80
N PHE A 105 -8.56 -6.16 -4.06
CA PHE A 105 -8.50 -4.73 -3.75
C PHE A 105 -9.48 -4.41 -2.63
N LEU A 106 -8.96 -3.93 -1.50
CA LEU A 106 -9.78 -3.49 -0.37
C LEU A 106 -9.77 -1.96 -0.28
N ALA A 107 -10.91 -1.35 -0.61
CA ALA A 107 -11.13 0.09 -0.45
C ALA A 107 -11.57 0.45 0.97
N ASP A 108 -11.39 1.72 1.34
CA ASP A 108 -11.97 2.34 2.55
C ASP A 108 -11.74 1.55 3.85
N VAL A 109 -10.55 0.93 3.97
CA VAL A 109 -10.21 0.04 5.09
C VAL A 109 -10.33 0.76 6.44
N LYS A 110 -9.95 2.04 6.48
CA LYS A 110 -10.02 2.87 7.69
C LYS A 110 -11.46 3.13 8.11
N GLU A 111 -12.33 3.44 7.16
CA GLU A 111 -13.75 3.70 7.36
C GLU A 111 -14.47 2.43 7.83
N ASN A 112 -14.21 1.30 7.17
CA ASN A 112 -14.75 0.00 7.56
C ASN A 112 -14.25 -0.44 8.95
N ALA A 113 -12.98 -0.20 9.27
CA ALA A 113 -12.44 -0.48 10.60
C ALA A 113 -13.14 0.33 11.69
N ARG A 114 -13.44 1.61 11.43
CA ARG A 114 -14.21 2.48 12.36
C ARG A 114 -15.64 1.99 12.57
N LYS A 115 -16.26 1.40 11.55
CA LYS A 115 -17.60 0.81 11.62
C LYS A 115 -17.63 -0.59 12.25
N ASN A 116 -16.52 -1.09 12.81
CA ASN A 116 -16.36 -2.46 13.29
C ASN A 116 -16.62 -3.55 12.22
N GLN A 117 -16.48 -3.20 10.94
CA GLN A 117 -16.69 -4.08 9.78
C GLN A 117 -15.40 -4.74 9.28
N LEU A 118 -14.35 -4.78 10.12
CA LEU A 118 -13.06 -5.35 9.74
C LEU A 118 -13.15 -6.86 9.42
N HIS A 119 -14.01 -7.59 10.12
CA HIS A 119 -14.24 -9.01 9.83
C HIS A 119 -14.82 -9.23 8.41
N SER A 120 -15.68 -8.32 7.94
CA SER A 120 -16.22 -8.34 6.58
C SER A 120 -15.10 -8.17 5.55
N LEU A 121 -14.20 -7.20 5.76
CA LEU A 121 -13.02 -7.03 4.89
C LEU A 121 -12.09 -8.24 4.88
N GLN A 122 -11.92 -8.91 6.03
CA GLN A 122 -11.13 -10.15 6.12
C GLN A 122 -11.78 -11.30 5.35
N ASN A 123 -13.11 -11.43 5.40
CA ASN A 123 -13.85 -12.41 4.59
C ASN A 123 -13.79 -12.10 3.09
N THR A 124 -13.89 -10.82 2.70
CA THR A 124 -13.69 -10.39 1.31
C THR A 124 -12.30 -10.76 0.82
N LEU A 125 -11.25 -10.43 1.59
CA LEU A 125 -9.86 -10.77 1.26
C LEU A 125 -9.69 -12.27 0.98
N LEU A 126 -10.19 -13.11 1.89
CA LEU A 126 -10.08 -14.57 1.76
C LEU A 126 -10.91 -15.11 0.61
N SER A 127 -12.13 -14.59 0.40
CA SER A 127 -12.99 -15.07 -0.67
C SER A 127 -12.43 -14.77 -2.06
N GLU A 128 -11.86 -13.56 -2.24
CA GLU A 128 -11.23 -13.16 -3.49
C GLU A 128 -9.92 -13.94 -3.74
N LEU A 129 -9.05 -14.04 -2.73
CA LEU A 129 -7.76 -14.72 -2.90
C LEU A 129 -7.90 -16.25 -3.05
N LEU A 130 -8.83 -16.88 -2.33
CA LEU A 130 -9.09 -18.32 -2.44
C LEU A 130 -10.06 -18.67 -3.56
N ARG A 131 -10.64 -17.66 -4.25
CA ARG A 131 -11.67 -17.82 -5.29
C ARG A 131 -12.87 -18.67 -4.84
N LYS A 132 -13.21 -18.61 -3.55
CA LYS A 132 -14.32 -19.36 -2.94
C LYS A 132 -15.05 -18.45 -1.94
N LYS A 133 -16.35 -18.21 -2.17
CA LYS A 133 -17.21 -17.49 -1.23
C LYS A 133 -17.48 -18.35 0.00
N ASP A 134 -17.04 -17.87 1.16
CA ASP A 134 -17.25 -18.53 2.44
C ASP A 134 -17.17 -17.53 3.60
N ASN A 135 -17.70 -17.90 4.75
CA ASN A 135 -17.59 -17.13 5.99
C ASN A 135 -16.40 -17.65 6.80
N TYR A 136 -15.19 -17.37 6.32
CA TYR A 136 -13.95 -17.85 6.93
C TYR A 136 -13.70 -17.31 8.35
N VAL A 137 -14.24 -16.14 8.66
CA VAL A 137 -13.92 -15.35 9.84
C VAL A 137 -15.20 -14.85 10.51
N ASN A 138 -15.40 -15.19 11.79
CA ASN A 138 -16.58 -14.74 12.56
C ASN A 138 -16.37 -13.35 13.18
N ASN A 139 -15.13 -13.01 13.53
CA ASN A 139 -14.79 -11.71 14.12
C ASN A 139 -13.36 -11.28 13.73
N LYS A 140 -13.03 -10.00 13.99
CA LYS A 140 -11.74 -9.43 13.55
C LYS A 140 -10.49 -10.12 14.12
N TYR A 141 -10.61 -10.76 15.28
CA TYR A 141 -9.52 -11.45 15.97
C TYR A 141 -9.28 -12.82 15.35
N ASP A 142 -10.34 -13.56 15.01
CA ASP A 142 -10.24 -14.84 14.31
C ASP A 142 -9.47 -14.69 12.99
N GLY A 143 -9.75 -13.61 12.25
CA GLY A 143 -9.10 -13.33 10.98
C GLY A 143 -7.59 -13.20 11.08
N LYS A 144 -7.06 -12.77 12.24
CA LYS A 144 -5.60 -12.69 12.47
C LYS A 144 -4.93 -14.07 12.43
N CYS A 145 -5.65 -15.12 12.81
CA CYS A 145 -5.16 -16.49 12.80
C CYS A 145 -5.50 -17.20 11.48
N VAL A 146 -6.71 -16.99 10.95
CA VAL A 146 -7.19 -17.70 9.75
C VAL A 146 -6.44 -17.24 8.50
N ILE A 147 -6.16 -15.94 8.35
CA ILE A 147 -5.53 -15.40 7.13
C ILE A 147 -4.16 -16.02 6.86
N PRO A 148 -3.18 -16.01 7.81
CA PRO A 148 -1.88 -16.64 7.57
C PRO A 148 -1.97 -18.14 7.29
N ASN A 149 -2.84 -18.85 8.00
CA ASN A 149 -2.99 -20.30 7.85
C ASN A 149 -3.56 -20.68 6.47
N ARG A 150 -4.54 -19.93 5.97
CA ARG A 150 -5.14 -20.18 4.66
C ARG A 150 -4.22 -19.76 3.53
N LEU A 151 -3.63 -18.57 3.59
CA LEU A 151 -2.80 -18.05 2.51
C LEU A 151 -1.44 -18.76 2.39
N SER A 152 -0.88 -19.29 3.49
CA SER A 152 0.36 -20.07 3.45
C SER A 152 0.20 -21.43 2.78
N SER A 153 -1.02 -21.96 2.70
CA SER A 153 -1.33 -23.19 1.97
C SER A 153 -1.48 -23.00 0.46
N MET A 154 -1.53 -21.74 -0.01
CA MET A 154 -1.58 -21.44 -1.43
C MET A 154 -0.19 -21.67 -2.04
N LYS A 155 -0.14 -22.54 -3.06
CA LYS A 155 1.03 -22.69 -3.92
C LYS A 155 0.85 -21.74 -5.09
N PHE A 156 1.75 -20.78 -5.23
CA PHE A 156 1.86 -19.85 -6.35
C PHE A 156 2.86 -20.38 -7.37
#